data_AF-A0A7S3ZHR9-F1
#
_entry.id   AF-A0A7S3ZHR9-F1
#
_cell.length_a   1.000
_cell.length_b   1.000
_cell.length_c   1.000
_cell.angle_alpha   90.00
_cell.angle_beta   90.00
_cell.angle_gamma   90.00
#
_symmetry.space_group_name_H-M   'P 1'
#
loop_
_entity.id
_entity.type
_entity.pdbx_description
1 polymer ?
#
loop_
_entity_poly.entity_id
_entity_poly.type
_entity_poly.pdbx_seq_one_letter_code
_entity_poly.pdbx_strand_id
1 'polypeptide(L)'
;AESTTAMAAQMCQKLRCVHRWAVTGTPINRSLNDLQGLLVFLKAQPYCNRNNWRRDVLDPLTGNAILPPFSVALKRLGETVGPLFWRKTKAEVKNELGLPPQKELVVRVNFSEVEAYNYDRLKSDCQGKALSALRSWGH
;
A
#
# COMPACT_ATOMS: atom_id res chain seq x y z
N ALA A 1 -6.08 3.84 -11.96
CA ALA A 1 -5.32 2.79 -12.67
C ALA A 1 -5.64 1.45 -12.01
N GLU A 2 -6.36 0.58 -12.69
CA GLU A 2 -6.70 -0.75 -12.17
C GLU A 2 -5.47 -1.65 -12.17
N SER A 3 -5.23 -2.33 -11.06
CA SER A 3 -4.09 -3.23 -10.86
C SER A 3 -4.30 -4.53 -11.65
N THR A 4 -3.30 -5.02 -12.38
CA THR A 4 -3.39 -6.27 -13.17
C THR A 4 -3.74 -7.48 -12.30
N THR A 5 -3.28 -7.48 -11.05
CA THR A 5 -3.65 -8.48 -10.03
C THR A 5 -5.14 -8.44 -9.69
N ALA A 6 -5.78 -7.27 -9.71
CA ALA A 6 -7.21 -7.12 -9.44
C ALA A 6 -8.06 -7.73 -10.58
N MET A 7 -7.64 -7.59 -11.83
CA MET A 7 -8.33 -8.21 -12.98
C MET A 7 -8.21 -9.75 -12.95
N ALA A 8 -7.01 -10.27 -12.68
CA ALA A 8 -6.80 -11.71 -12.50
C ALA A 8 -7.64 -12.25 -11.33
N ALA A 9 -7.69 -11.54 -10.20
CA ALA A 9 -8.52 -11.88 -9.05
C ALA A 9 -10.02 -11.92 -9.39
N GLN A 10 -10.52 -10.98 -10.21
CA GLN A 10 -11.91 -10.98 -10.68
C GLN A 10 -12.23 -12.18 -11.58
N MET A 11 -11.33 -12.54 -12.49
CA MET A 11 -11.53 -13.72 -13.34
C MET A 11 -11.52 -15.02 -12.52
N CYS A 12 -10.56 -15.17 -11.61
CA CYS A 12 -10.45 -16.34 -10.74
C CYS A 12 -11.63 -16.49 -9.74
N GLN A 13 -12.41 -15.43 -9.49
CA GLN A 13 -13.65 -15.55 -8.72
C GLN A 13 -14.74 -16.36 -9.42
N LYS A 14 -14.77 -16.35 -10.76
CA LYS A 14 -15.75 -17.11 -11.54
C LYS A 14 -15.53 -18.62 -11.44
N LEU A 15 -14.33 -19.05 -11.02
CA LEU A 15 -14.02 -20.45 -10.81
C LEU A 15 -14.77 -20.99 -9.59
N ARG A 16 -15.37 -22.18 -9.73
CA ARG A 16 -15.97 -22.91 -8.62
C ARG A 16 -14.85 -23.57 -7.81
N CYS A 17 -14.66 -23.11 -6.57
CA CYS A 17 -13.64 -23.63 -5.66
C CYS A 17 -14.23 -23.69 -4.25
N VAL A 18 -13.88 -24.74 -3.50
CA VAL A 18 -14.25 -24.91 -2.08
C VAL A 18 -13.26 -24.18 -1.18
N HIS A 19 -11.96 -24.35 -1.42
CA HIS A 19 -10.89 -23.68 -0.69
C HIS A 19 -10.12 -22.73 -1.61
N ARG A 20 -9.76 -21.54 -1.11
CA ARG A 20 -9.04 -20.51 -1.87
C ARG A 20 -7.85 -20.05 -1.05
N TRP A 21 -6.67 -20.09 -1.66
CA TRP A 21 -5.43 -19.62 -1.07
C TRP A 21 -4.74 -18.70 -2.06
N ALA A 22 -4.14 -17.62 -1.56
CA ALA A 22 -3.35 -16.69 -2.34
C ALA A 22 -1.94 -16.63 -1.76
N VAL A 23 -0.93 -16.74 -2.61
CA VAL A 23 0.48 -16.60 -2.24
C VAL A 23 0.99 -15.31 -2.84
N THR A 24 1.41 -14.36 -2.01
CA THR A 24 1.95 -13.07 -2.45
C THR A 24 3.05 -12.61 -1.50
N GLY A 25 4.17 -12.14 -2.07
CA GLY A 25 5.25 -11.52 -1.29
C GLY A 25 4.92 -10.10 -0.83
N THR A 26 4.00 -9.41 -1.53
CA THR A 26 3.62 -8.01 -1.29
C THR A 26 2.11 -7.85 -1.50
N PRO A 27 1.28 -8.14 -0.47
CA PRO A 27 -0.18 -8.05 -0.61
C PRO A 27 -0.69 -6.62 -0.87
N ILE A 28 0.13 -5.61 -0.58
CA ILE A 28 -0.13 -4.20 -0.87
C ILE A 28 1.05 -3.71 -1.72
N ASN A 29 0.79 -3.29 -2.95
CA ASN A 29 1.84 -2.83 -3.87
C ASN A 29 1.66 -1.34 -4.19
N ARG A 30 0.57 -0.98 -4.86
CA ARG A 30 0.27 0.39 -5.30
C ARG A 30 -0.74 1.09 -4.40
N SER A 31 -1.74 0.36 -3.90
CA SER A 31 -2.79 0.93 -3.07
C SER A 31 -3.44 -0.10 -2.17
N LEU A 32 -4.21 0.35 -1.18
CA LEU A 32 -5.02 -0.54 -0.34
C LEU A 32 -6.03 -1.36 -1.16
N ASN A 33 -6.40 -0.92 -2.38
CA ASN A 33 -7.29 -1.70 -3.24
C ASN A 33 -6.65 -3.01 -3.76
N ASP A 34 -5.32 -3.14 -3.72
CA ASP A 34 -4.67 -4.43 -4.00
C ASP A 34 -5.08 -5.48 -2.95
N LEU A 35 -5.12 -5.07 -1.67
CA LEU A 35 -5.61 -5.90 -0.58
C LEU A 35 -7.10 -6.21 -0.75
N GLN A 36 -7.91 -5.22 -1.13
CA GLN A 36 -9.33 -5.43 -1.43
C GLN A 36 -9.54 -6.52 -2.47
N GLY A 37 -8.80 -6.48 -3.58
CA GLY A 37 -8.87 -7.50 -4.64
C GLY A 37 -8.56 -8.91 -4.14
N LEU A 38 -7.57 -9.07 -3.27
CA LEU A 38 -7.25 -10.35 -2.63
C LEU A 38 -8.40 -10.84 -1.73
N LEU A 39 -9.00 -9.95 -0.94
CA LEU A 39 -10.14 -10.31 -0.08
C LEU A 39 -11.38 -10.69 -0.89
N VAL A 40 -11.62 -10.06 -2.04
CA VAL A 40 -12.71 -10.50 -2.93
C VAL A 40 -12.42 -11.88 -3.51
N PHE A 41 -11.19 -12.15 -3.94
CA PHE A 41 -10.80 -13.48 -4.43
C PHE A 41 -11.00 -14.56 -3.36
N LEU A 42 -10.56 -14.30 -2.12
CA LEU A 42 -10.72 -15.22 -0.99
C LEU A 42 -12.16 -15.33 -0.48
N LYS A 43 -13.06 -14.43 -0.92
CA LYS A 43 -14.44 -14.28 -0.40
C LYS A 43 -14.46 -13.98 1.11
N ALA A 44 -13.49 -13.22 1.59
CA ALA A 44 -13.34 -12.87 3.00
C ALA A 44 -14.34 -11.77 3.41
N GLN A 45 -15.38 -12.15 4.16
CA GLN A 45 -16.33 -11.20 4.72
C GLN A 45 -15.71 -10.44 5.91
N PRO A 46 -16.11 -9.17 6.15
CA PRO A 46 -17.08 -8.37 5.40
C PRO A 46 -16.48 -7.65 4.17
N TYR A 47 -15.16 -7.73 3.98
CA TYR A 47 -14.40 -6.83 3.10
C TYR A 47 -14.27 -7.28 1.64
N CYS A 48 -14.75 -8.48 1.31
CA CYS A 48 -15.00 -8.86 -0.09
C CYS A 48 -16.13 -8.02 -0.71
N ASN A 49 -16.98 -7.38 0.11
CA ASN A 49 -17.95 -6.39 -0.34
C ASN A 49 -17.29 -5.00 -0.49
N ARG A 50 -17.37 -4.42 -1.70
CA ARG A 50 -16.79 -3.11 -2.03
C ARG A 50 -17.35 -1.95 -1.20
N ASN A 51 -18.63 -1.99 -0.82
CA ASN A 51 -19.26 -0.92 -0.03
C ASN A 51 -18.75 -0.92 1.41
N ASN A 52 -18.63 -2.11 2.02
CA ASN A 52 -18.05 -2.25 3.36
C ASN A 52 -16.58 -1.80 3.36
N TRP A 53 -15.81 -2.23 2.34
CA TRP A 53 -14.43 -1.79 2.17
C TRP A 53 -14.31 -0.26 2.08
N ARG A 54 -15.13 0.36 1.24
CA ARG A 54 -15.11 1.81 1.08
C ARG A 54 -15.43 2.51 2.40
N ARG A 55 -16.54 2.16 3.04
CA ARG A 55 -17.00 2.77 4.30
C ARG A 55 -16.00 2.61 5.43
N ASP A 56 -15.45 1.41 5.60
CA ASP A 56 -14.67 1.04 6.79
C ASP A 56 -13.16 1.28 6.61
N VAL A 57 -12.67 1.38 5.38
CA VAL A 57 -11.22 1.47 5.09
C VAL A 57 -10.86 2.71 4.27
N LEU A 58 -11.59 3.01 3.19
CA LEU A 58 -11.23 4.12 2.30
C LEU A 58 -11.74 5.47 2.81
N ASP A 59 -12.99 5.57 3.22
CA ASP A 59 -13.58 6.84 3.65
C ASP A 59 -12.89 7.40 4.93
N PRO A 60 -12.38 6.58 5.88
CA PRO A 60 -11.53 7.09 6.97
C PRO A 60 -10.22 7.76 6.51
N LEU A 61 -9.72 7.47 5.29
CA LEU A 61 -8.55 8.16 4.73
C LEU A 61 -8.87 9.59 4.31
N THR A 62 -10.12 9.90 3.97
CA THR A 62 -10.50 11.22 3.47
C THR A 62 -10.77 12.23 4.59
N GLY A 63 -10.57 11.84 5.86
CA GLY A 63 -10.65 12.76 7.01
C GLY A 63 -12.05 13.27 7.34
N ASN A 64 -13.10 12.51 7.00
CA ASN A 64 -14.47 12.90 7.35
C ASN A 64 -14.67 12.82 8.88
N ALA A 65 -15.08 13.93 9.51
CA ALA A 65 -15.26 14.05 10.96
C ALA A 65 -16.30 13.08 11.56
N ILE A 66 -17.21 12.56 10.74
CA ILE A 66 -18.23 11.59 11.16
C ILE A 66 -17.64 10.17 11.29
N LEU A 67 -16.54 9.89 10.59
CA LEU A 67 -15.93 8.56 10.54
C LEU A 67 -14.81 8.41 11.59
N PRO A 68 -14.54 7.18 12.06
CA PRO A 68 -13.45 6.94 12.98
C PRO A 68 -12.11 7.36 12.36
N PRO A 69 -11.13 7.82 13.16
CA PRO A 69 -9.80 8.15 12.67
C PRO A 69 -9.18 6.97 11.89
N PHE A 70 -8.37 7.28 10.89
CA PHE A 70 -7.75 6.26 10.04
C PHE A 70 -6.96 5.19 10.84
N SER A 71 -6.31 5.58 11.94
CA SER A 71 -5.60 4.65 12.82
C SER A 71 -6.52 3.58 13.44
N VAL A 72 -7.74 3.98 13.84
CA VAL A 72 -8.74 3.07 14.40
C VAL A 72 -9.28 2.14 13.32
N ALA A 73 -9.55 2.68 12.13
CA ALA A 73 -9.97 1.88 10.96
C ALA A 73 -8.91 0.82 10.60
N LEU A 74 -7.63 1.21 10.58
CA LEU A 74 -6.53 0.30 10.27
C LEU A 74 -6.35 -0.80 11.32
N LYS A 75 -6.53 -0.47 12.61
CA LYS A 75 -6.51 -1.46 13.70
C LYS A 75 -7.62 -2.51 13.52
N ARG A 76 -8.86 -2.06 13.27
CA ARG A 76 -10.01 -2.95 13.03
C ARG A 76 -9.79 -3.84 11.81
N LEU A 77 -9.23 -3.28 10.73
CA LEU A 77 -8.85 -4.05 9.55
C LEU A 77 -7.81 -5.13 9.91
N GLY A 78 -6.77 -4.77 10.67
CA GLY A 78 -5.76 -5.72 11.13
C GLY A 78 -6.32 -6.85 11.99
N GLU A 79 -7.24 -6.56 12.91
CA GLU A 79 -7.89 -7.57 13.76
C GLU A 79 -8.80 -8.51 12.96
N THR A 80 -9.49 -8.00 11.95
CA THR A 80 -10.44 -8.79 11.15
C THR A 80 -9.74 -9.64 10.10
N VAL A 81 -8.74 -9.07 9.43
CA VAL A 81 -8.10 -9.69 8.27
C VAL A 81 -6.78 -10.37 8.66
N GLY A 82 -6.16 -9.96 9.75
CA GLY A 82 -4.91 -10.53 10.27
C GLY A 82 -4.93 -12.07 10.38
N PRO A 83 -5.99 -12.71 10.91
CA PRO A 83 -6.08 -14.16 10.97
C PRO A 83 -6.07 -14.88 9.60
N LEU A 84 -6.36 -14.16 8.50
CA LEU A 84 -6.30 -14.72 7.15
C LEU A 84 -4.88 -14.73 6.57
N PHE A 85 -3.95 -14.02 7.21
CA PHE A 85 -2.57 -13.93 6.76
C PHE A 85 -1.68 -14.90 7.54
N TRP A 86 -1.00 -15.76 6.79
CA TRP A 86 0.18 -16.45 7.28
C TRP A 86 1.42 -15.78 6.70
N ARG A 87 2.10 -14.94 7.50
CA ARG A 87 3.31 -14.23 7.07
C ARG A 87 4.45 -14.57 8.01
N LYS A 88 5.40 -15.38 7.53
CA LYS A 88 6.69 -15.52 8.19
C LYS A 88 7.54 -14.28 7.91
N THR A 89 8.03 -13.61 8.93
CA THR A 89 9.00 -12.51 8.76
C THR A 89 10.41 -13.08 8.58
N LYS A 90 11.29 -12.37 7.86
CA LYS A 90 12.73 -12.77 7.76
C LYS A 90 13.40 -12.89 9.13
N ALA A 91 12.90 -12.17 10.14
CA ALA A 91 13.37 -12.25 11.52
C ALA A 91 13.01 -13.61 12.15
N GLU A 92 11.79 -14.10 11.93
CA GLU A 92 11.31 -15.40 12.45
C GLU A 92 12.06 -16.59 11.85
N VAL A 93 12.43 -16.52 10.55
CA VAL A 93 13.15 -17.61 9.86
C VAL A 93 14.66 -17.40 9.79
N LYS A 94 15.20 -16.36 10.44
CA LYS A 94 16.62 -16.00 10.38
C LYS A 94 17.53 -17.17 10.78
N ASN A 95 17.10 -17.90 11.81
CA ASN A 95 17.84 -19.03 12.37
C ASN A 95 17.60 -20.34 11.60
N GLU A 96 16.48 -20.46 10.87
CA GLU A 96 16.16 -21.63 10.04
C GLU A 96 16.95 -21.66 8.73
N LEU A 97 17.29 -20.48 8.20
CA LEU A 97 17.83 -20.33 6.83
C LEU A 97 19.35 -20.11 6.79
N GLY A 98 20.03 -20.03 7.93
CA GLY A 98 21.48 -19.79 7.99
C GLY A 98 21.93 -18.56 7.21
N LEU A 99 21.08 -17.52 7.13
CA LEU A 99 21.32 -16.39 6.23
C LEU A 99 22.51 -15.56 6.72
N PRO A 100 23.43 -15.14 5.84
CA PRO A 100 24.49 -14.23 6.21
C PRO A 100 23.89 -12.89 6.69
N PRO A 101 24.60 -12.16 7.58
CA PRO A 101 24.13 -10.87 8.06
C PRO A 101 23.90 -9.92 6.89
N GLN A 102 22.68 -9.38 6.78
CA GLN A 102 22.37 -8.35 5.80
C GLN A 102 23.13 -7.07 6.16
N LYS A 103 23.88 -6.52 5.20
CA LYS A 103 24.54 -5.21 5.34
C LYS A 103 23.82 -4.21 4.45
N GLU A 104 23.40 -3.10 5.03
CA GLU A 104 22.89 -1.95 4.30
C GLU A 104 24.02 -0.92 4.19
N LEU A 105 24.41 -0.57 2.96
CA LEU A 105 25.47 0.41 2.69
C LEU A 105 24.84 1.60 1.98
N VAL A 106 24.75 2.73 2.70
CA VAL A 106 24.30 3.99 2.12
C VAL A 106 25.51 4.70 1.54
N VAL A 107 25.66 4.65 0.22
CA VAL A 107 26.71 5.39 -0.49
C VAL A 107 26.12 6.74 -0.92
N ARG A 108 26.62 7.82 -0.33
CA ARG A 108 26.28 9.18 -0.76
C ARG A 108 27.17 9.55 -1.93
N VAL A 109 26.55 9.86 -3.06
CA VAL A 109 27.25 10.37 -4.25
C VAL A 109 27.08 11.89 -4.31
N ASN A 110 28.14 12.59 -4.71
CA ASN A 110 28.05 14.00 -5.01
C ASN A 110 27.56 14.17 -6.45
N PHE A 111 26.75 15.19 -6.69
CA PHE A 111 26.42 15.58 -8.06
C PHE A 111 27.68 16.07 -8.78
N SER A 112 27.79 15.74 -10.06
CA SER A 112 28.65 16.47 -10.98
C SER A 112 28.17 17.91 -11.14
N GLU A 113 29.00 18.80 -11.69
CA GLU A 113 28.62 20.20 -11.91
C GLU A 113 27.36 20.34 -12.79
N VAL A 114 27.24 19.51 -13.82
CA VAL A 114 26.08 19.49 -14.72
C VAL A 114 24.82 18.99 -14.00
N GLU A 115 24.94 17.95 -13.18
CA GLU A 115 23.81 17.44 -12.39
C GLU A 115 23.38 18.43 -11.31
N ALA A 116 24.32 19.09 -10.65
CA ALA A 116 24.06 20.11 -9.64
C ALA A 116 23.31 21.30 -10.26
N TYR A 117 23.77 21.80 -11.42
CA TYR A 117 23.08 22.85 -12.16
C TYR A 117 21.65 22.45 -12.54
N ASN A 118 21.45 21.24 -13.08
CA ASN A 118 20.13 20.75 -13.45
C ASN A 118 19.22 20.55 -12.23
N TYR A 119 19.77 20.04 -11.12
CA TYR A 119 19.06 19.85 -9.87
C TYR A 119 18.62 21.18 -9.27
N ASP A 120 19.51 22.18 -9.22
CA ASP A 120 19.21 23.50 -8.69
C ASP A 120 18.17 24.24 -9.53
N ARG A 121 18.25 24.11 -10.87
CA ARG A 121 17.21 24.63 -11.77
C ARG A 121 15.85 24.00 -11.48
N LEU A 122 15.79 22.67 -11.42
CA LEU A 122 14.54 21.94 -11.14
C LEU A 122 13.99 22.28 -9.75
N LYS A 123 14.87 22.40 -8.75
CA LYS A 123 14.54 22.79 -7.39
C LYS A 123 13.92 24.19 -7.36
N SER A 124 14.49 25.16 -8.07
CA SER A 124 13.95 26.52 -8.17
C SER A 124 12.55 26.53 -8.81
N ASP A 125 12.36 25.81 -9.92
CA ASP A 125 11.06 25.67 -10.58
C ASP A 125 10.00 25.03 -9.67
N CYS A 126 10.37 23.96 -8.96
CA CYS A 126 9.50 23.27 -8.01
C CYS A 126 9.14 24.17 -6.82
N GLN A 127 10.08 24.93 -6.28
CA GLN A 127 9.84 25.90 -5.21
C GLN A 127 8.87 27.00 -5.64
N GLY A 128 9.05 27.54 -6.85
CA GLY A 128 8.14 28.53 -7.43
C GLY A 128 6.72 28.00 -7.54
N LYS A 129 6.54 26.80 -8.13
CA LYS A 129 5.24 26.14 -8.25
C LYS A 129 4.59 25.85 -6.90
N ALA A 130 5.36 25.37 -5.93
CA ALA A 130 4.86 25.08 -4.59
C ALA A 130 4.41 26.35 -3.86
N LEU A 131 5.17 27.44 -3.95
CA LEU A 131 4.81 28.74 -3.38
C LEU A 131 3.54 29.31 -4.04
N SER A 132 3.42 29.22 -5.37
CA SER A 132 2.21 29.63 -6.08
C SER A 132 0.99 28.81 -5.65
N ALA A 133 1.13 27.48 -5.50
CA ALA A 133 0.06 26.61 -5.04
C ALA A 133 -0.38 26.95 -3.60
N LEU A 134 0.58 27.17 -2.68
CA LEU A 134 0.29 27.58 -1.31
C LEU A 134 -0.44 28.93 -1.24
N ARG A 135 -0.05 29.90 -2.08
CA ARG A 135 -0.73 31.20 -2.16
C ARG A 135 -2.15 31.07 -2.71
N SER A 136 -2.38 30.19 -3.68
CA SER A 136 -3.72 29.94 -4.24
C SER A 136 -4.67 29.20 -3.31
N TRP A 137 -4.13 28.47 -2.31
CA TRP A 137 -4.92 27.75 -1.30
C TRP A 137 -5.36 28.63 -0.10
N GLY A 138 -4.80 29.83 0.03
CA GLY A 138 -5.13 30.77 1.11
C GLY A 138 -6.28 31.74 0.80
N HIS A 139 -6.90 31.65 -0.38
CA HIS A 139 -8.12 32.36 -0.79
C HIS A 139 -9.27 31.37 -0.92
#